data_AF-A0A2A9LLP5-F1
#
_entry.id   AF-A0A2A9LLP5-F1
#
_cell.length_a   1.000
_cell.length_b   1.000
_cell.length_c   1.000
_cell.angle_alpha   90.00
_cell.angle_beta   90.00
_cell.angle_gamma   90.00
#
_symmetry.space_group_name_H-M   'P 1'
#
loop_
_entity.id
_entity.type
_entity.pdbx_description
1 polymer ?
#
loop_
_entity_poly.entity_id
_entity_poly.type
_entity_poly.pdbx_seq_one_letter_code
_entity_poly.pdbx_strand_id
1 'polypeptide(L)'
;MSAGSSLPYRLRPNKAVDRELFLSLLMRLAPMLALENYHYIGLGGPFLEDFRLIHGRLGIAKMTCVETEEQVHRRQLFNRPIASIECVHKSLEDHLDEIDLDSPAIIWFDYTEPKGITSQIERFARTIGTVPIGSILRITLNANPESLGKPDPKDISVEADGDVSEDRARKPTTQEWRLARFKERLGALFPSGMTADGMTHKNYGKSLLHALKLAVEKDVLSFRDRRIVWALTTHYADGQAMVTAALVVCQNDDKTIEESVKAWEFHATTDAPHRIDLPALSTLERLTMESNDDARTKMGFELPKSNMGENPVEVFKKFYRIYPHFSRVEL
;
A
#
# COMPACT_ATOMS: atom_id res chain seq x y z
N MET A 1 -3.57 -6.47 17.89
CA MET A 1 -3.54 -7.58 16.92
C MET A 1 -4.60 -7.34 15.85
N SER A 2 -4.26 -6.62 14.77
CA SER A 2 -5.16 -6.51 13.61
C SER A 2 -5.19 -7.86 12.88
N ALA A 3 -6.35 -8.31 12.40
CA ALA A 3 -6.46 -9.61 11.71
C ALA A 3 -5.52 -9.71 10.49
N GLY A 4 -5.18 -8.58 9.86
CA GLY A 4 -4.28 -8.49 8.70
C GLY A 4 -2.79 -8.78 8.99
N SER A 5 -2.31 -8.70 10.24
CA SER A 5 -0.93 -9.09 10.60
C SER A 5 -0.80 -10.60 10.83
N SER A 6 -1.92 -11.31 11.04
CA SER A 6 -1.96 -12.74 11.38
C SER A 6 -2.25 -13.69 10.21
N LEU A 7 -2.70 -13.18 9.06
CA LEU A 7 -3.01 -14.03 7.91
C LEU A 7 -1.71 -14.54 7.26
N PRO A 8 -1.53 -15.87 7.11
CA PRO A 8 -0.37 -16.43 6.41
C PRO A 8 -0.19 -15.83 5.02
N TYR A 9 1.06 -15.58 4.60
CA TYR A 9 1.38 -14.99 3.29
C TYR A 9 0.73 -15.72 2.10
N ARG A 10 0.58 -17.05 2.19
CA ARG A 10 -0.06 -17.86 1.14
C ARG A 10 -1.54 -17.54 0.93
N LEU A 11 -2.18 -16.86 1.88
CA LEU A 11 -3.56 -16.43 1.81
C LEU A 11 -3.69 -14.95 1.42
N ARG A 12 -2.59 -14.31 0.97
CA ARG A 12 -2.53 -12.89 0.63
C ARG A 12 -2.05 -12.66 -0.81
N PRO A 13 -2.77 -13.18 -1.82
CA PRO A 13 -2.35 -13.05 -3.21
C PRO A 13 -2.26 -11.59 -3.67
N ASN A 14 -3.12 -10.70 -3.16
CA ASN A 14 -3.09 -9.30 -3.59
C ASN A 14 -1.90 -8.54 -2.99
N LYS A 15 -1.56 -8.75 -1.70
CA LYS A 15 -0.31 -8.22 -1.11
C LYS A 15 0.92 -8.76 -1.83
N ALA A 16 0.91 -10.01 -2.29
CA ALA A 16 2.02 -10.56 -3.07
C ALA A 16 2.20 -9.83 -4.41
N VAL A 17 1.12 -9.58 -5.15
CA VAL A 17 1.17 -8.76 -6.38
C VAL A 17 1.62 -7.33 -6.10
N ASP A 18 1.10 -6.69 -5.06
CA ASP A 18 1.51 -5.34 -4.64
C ASP A 18 3.02 -5.24 -4.39
N ARG A 19 3.57 -6.23 -3.70
CA ARG A 19 4.99 -6.36 -3.43
C ARG A 19 5.81 -6.58 -4.71
N GLU A 20 5.34 -7.45 -5.59
CA GLU A 20 6.01 -7.70 -6.88
C GLU A 20 6.01 -6.45 -7.77
N LEU A 21 4.93 -5.66 -7.76
CA LEU A 21 4.90 -4.35 -8.42
C LEU A 21 5.94 -3.40 -7.83
N PHE A 22 6.06 -3.33 -6.51
CA PHE A 22 7.08 -2.49 -5.88
C PHE A 22 8.49 -2.94 -6.24
N LEU A 23 8.77 -4.25 -6.20
CA LEU A 23 10.06 -4.79 -6.58
C LEU A 23 10.36 -4.55 -8.06
N SER A 24 9.36 -4.66 -8.94
CA SER A 24 9.51 -4.31 -10.36
C SER A 24 9.81 -2.82 -10.56
N LEU A 25 9.22 -1.92 -9.76
CA LEU A 25 9.58 -0.49 -9.76
C LEU A 25 11.04 -0.31 -9.35
N LEU A 26 11.47 -0.92 -8.25
CA LEU A 26 12.84 -0.82 -7.77
C LEU A 26 13.83 -1.36 -8.79
N MET A 27 13.56 -2.53 -9.40
CA MET A 27 14.41 -3.10 -10.46
C MET A 27 14.56 -2.17 -11.66
N ARG A 28 13.52 -1.42 -12.01
CA ARG A 28 13.56 -0.43 -13.08
C ARG A 28 14.44 0.77 -12.72
N LEU A 29 14.39 1.21 -11.47
CA LEU A 29 15.17 2.34 -10.96
C LEU A 29 16.61 1.97 -10.59
N ALA A 30 16.89 0.69 -10.35
CA ALA A 30 18.19 0.15 -9.93
C ALA A 30 19.38 0.70 -10.73
N PRO A 31 19.43 0.61 -12.07
CA PRO A 31 20.59 1.09 -12.84
C PRO A 31 20.73 2.62 -12.84
N MET A 32 19.63 3.36 -12.63
CA MET A 32 19.63 4.83 -12.63
C MET A 32 20.09 5.41 -11.30
N LEU A 33 19.76 4.70 -10.21
CA LEU A 33 19.98 5.17 -8.84
C LEU A 33 21.09 4.40 -8.12
N ALA A 34 21.66 3.35 -8.73
CA ALA A 34 22.62 2.44 -8.11
C ALA A 34 22.08 1.89 -6.77
N LEU A 35 20.87 1.33 -6.81
CA LEU A 35 20.10 0.94 -5.62
C LEU A 35 20.81 -0.08 -4.74
N GLU A 36 21.75 -0.87 -5.26
CA GLU A 36 22.58 -1.80 -4.49
C GLU A 36 23.34 -1.11 -3.34
N ASN A 37 23.59 0.20 -3.45
CA ASN A 37 24.28 1.01 -2.44
C ASN A 37 23.32 1.67 -1.42
N TYR A 38 22.01 1.45 -1.53
CA TYR A 38 21.02 2.11 -0.67
C TYR A 38 20.94 1.45 0.71
N HIS A 39 20.40 2.19 1.68
CA HIS A 39 19.94 1.63 2.95
C HIS A 39 18.45 1.29 2.86
N TYR A 40 18.08 0.02 3.03
CA TYR A 40 16.67 -0.35 3.18
C TYR A 40 16.23 -0.32 4.64
N ILE A 41 15.18 0.44 4.95
CA ILE A 41 14.59 0.56 6.28
C ILE A 41 13.11 0.21 6.20
N GLY A 42 12.62 -0.67 7.07
CA GLY A 42 11.20 -0.99 7.07
C GLY A 42 10.78 -1.97 8.15
N LEU A 43 9.53 -2.44 8.05
CA LEU A 43 8.95 -3.44 8.94
C LEU A 43 8.90 -4.80 8.22
N GLY A 44 9.49 -5.83 8.81
CA GLY A 44 9.61 -7.15 8.17
C GLY A 44 8.71 -8.24 8.74
N GLY A 45 7.97 -7.95 9.82
CA GLY A 45 7.26 -8.96 10.60
C GLY A 45 8.19 -10.08 11.10
N PRO A 46 7.67 -11.23 11.55
CA PRO A 46 8.50 -12.26 12.17
C PRO A 46 9.41 -13.03 11.20
N PHE A 47 9.21 -12.89 9.88
CA PHE A 47 9.86 -13.70 8.85
C PHE A 47 10.75 -12.90 7.89
N LEU A 48 10.75 -11.57 7.95
CA LEU A 48 11.63 -10.70 7.14
C LEU A 48 11.51 -10.97 5.63
N GLU A 49 10.31 -11.33 5.15
CA GLU A 49 10.11 -11.76 3.76
C GLU A 49 10.37 -10.62 2.76
N ASP A 50 9.92 -9.40 3.08
CA ASP A 50 10.20 -8.20 2.28
C ASP A 50 11.71 -7.93 2.18
N PHE A 51 12.44 -8.10 3.28
CA PHE A 51 13.91 -7.94 3.32
C PHE A 51 14.61 -8.98 2.45
N ARG A 52 14.19 -10.26 2.55
CA ARG A 52 14.73 -11.35 1.73
C ARG A 52 14.57 -11.06 0.24
N LEU A 53 13.39 -10.59 -0.17
CA LEU A 53 13.05 -10.32 -1.57
C LEU A 53 13.78 -9.07 -2.11
N ILE A 54 13.89 -8.02 -1.31
CA ILE A 54 14.61 -6.79 -1.68
C ILE A 54 16.10 -7.08 -1.87
N HIS A 55 16.73 -7.75 -0.91
CA HIS A 55 18.13 -8.14 -1.02
C HIS A 55 18.36 -9.07 -2.23
N GLY A 56 17.55 -10.12 -2.38
CA GLY A 56 17.74 -11.10 -3.44
C GLY A 56 17.58 -10.53 -4.85
N ARG A 57 16.80 -9.45 -5.03
CA ARG A 57 16.58 -8.81 -6.33
C ARG A 57 17.54 -7.65 -6.60
N LEU A 58 17.86 -6.85 -5.59
CA LEU A 58 18.60 -5.59 -5.75
C LEU A 58 20.03 -5.64 -5.24
N GLY A 59 20.41 -6.68 -4.50
CA GLY A 59 21.75 -6.79 -3.89
C GLY A 59 22.00 -5.84 -2.72
N ILE A 60 20.96 -5.17 -2.19
CA ILE A 60 21.09 -4.23 -1.08
C ILE A 60 21.65 -4.94 0.16
N ALA A 61 22.82 -4.51 0.63
CA ALA A 61 23.47 -5.09 1.81
C ALA A 61 23.07 -4.39 3.12
N LYS A 62 22.94 -3.07 3.13
CA LYS A 62 22.63 -2.28 4.34
C LYS A 62 21.11 -2.28 4.56
N MET A 63 20.64 -3.02 5.57
CA MET A 63 19.21 -3.17 5.84
C MET A 63 18.90 -3.10 7.33
N THR A 64 17.90 -2.32 7.72
CA THR A 64 17.43 -2.23 9.11
C THR A 64 15.94 -2.56 9.20
N CYS A 65 15.61 -3.61 9.94
CA CYS A 65 14.25 -3.98 10.31
C CYS A 65 13.93 -3.47 11.70
N VAL A 66 12.89 -2.66 11.83
CA VAL A 66 12.38 -2.18 13.11
C VAL A 66 11.15 -2.98 13.53
N GLU A 67 10.99 -3.19 14.82
CA GLU A 67 9.87 -3.92 15.42
C GLU A 67 9.64 -3.44 16.85
N THR A 68 8.38 -3.25 17.25
CA THR A 68 8.02 -2.83 18.61
C THR A 68 7.59 -4.01 19.49
N GLU A 69 7.07 -5.09 18.89
CA GLU A 69 6.65 -6.28 19.63
C GLU A 69 7.82 -7.23 19.91
N GLU A 70 8.16 -7.39 21.19
CA GLU A 70 9.32 -8.18 21.64
C GLU A 70 9.34 -9.61 21.09
N GLN A 71 8.18 -10.28 21.07
CA GLN A 71 8.09 -11.66 20.57
C GLN A 71 8.31 -11.74 19.06
N VAL A 72 7.87 -10.74 18.30
CA VAL A 72 8.12 -10.65 16.86
C VAL A 72 9.60 -10.37 16.62
N HIS A 73 10.19 -9.47 17.40
CA HIS A 73 11.62 -9.16 17.33
C HIS A 73 12.51 -10.38 17.60
N ARG A 74 12.21 -11.18 18.63
CA ARG A 74 12.92 -12.45 18.88
C ARG A 74 12.82 -13.41 17.69
N ARG A 75 11.66 -13.47 17.02
CA ARG A 75 11.47 -14.29 15.81
C ARG A 75 12.22 -13.73 14.61
N GLN A 76 12.35 -12.41 14.47
CA GLN A 76 13.18 -11.79 13.44
C GLN A 76 14.65 -12.18 13.58
N LEU A 77 15.20 -12.13 14.80
CA LEU A 77 16.57 -12.53 15.06
C LEU A 77 16.84 -14.01 14.69
N PHE A 78 15.87 -14.89 14.95
CA PHE A 78 15.94 -16.30 14.56
C PHE A 78 15.78 -16.52 13.05
N ASN A 79 14.78 -15.89 12.42
CA ASN A 79 14.44 -16.08 11.01
C ASN A 79 15.27 -15.21 10.05
N ARG A 80 16.28 -14.49 10.55
CA ARG A 80 17.06 -13.52 9.78
C ARG A 80 17.63 -14.15 8.51
N PRO A 81 17.14 -13.79 7.31
CA PRO A 81 17.51 -14.49 6.07
C PRO A 81 18.91 -14.11 5.59
N ILE A 82 19.39 -12.92 5.97
CA ILE A 82 20.68 -12.37 5.55
C ILE A 82 21.38 -11.77 6.77
N ALA A 83 22.65 -12.09 6.95
CA ALA A 83 23.42 -11.67 8.13
C ALA A 83 23.52 -10.15 8.30
N SER A 84 23.48 -9.38 7.21
CA SER A 84 23.58 -7.92 7.21
C SER A 84 22.30 -7.19 7.61
N ILE A 85 21.19 -7.92 7.81
CA ILE A 85 19.96 -7.31 8.34
C ILE A 85 20.16 -7.03 9.83
N GLU A 86 20.11 -5.76 10.19
CA GLU A 86 20.02 -5.31 11.56
C GLU A 86 18.56 -5.34 12.00
N CYS A 87 18.24 -6.09 13.06
CA CYS A 87 16.91 -6.07 13.66
C CYS A 87 16.97 -5.20 14.91
N VAL A 88 16.12 -4.18 15.01
CA VAL A 88 16.12 -3.19 16.08
C VAL A 88 14.76 -3.21 16.79
N HIS A 89 14.77 -3.36 18.11
CA HIS A 89 13.55 -3.33 18.94
C HIS A 89 13.16 -1.88 19.27
N LYS A 90 12.61 -1.17 18.28
CA LYS A 90 12.16 0.23 18.37
C LYS A 90 10.96 0.47 17.45
N SER A 91 10.25 1.58 17.66
CA SER A 91 9.32 2.07 16.64
C SER A 91 10.08 2.58 15.41
N LEU A 92 9.41 2.65 14.27
CA LEU A 92 9.99 3.22 13.06
C LEU A 92 10.27 4.71 13.25
N GLU A 93 9.38 5.40 13.95
CA GLU A 93 9.50 6.82 14.27
C GLU A 93 10.75 7.08 15.11
N ASP A 94 10.92 6.38 16.23
CA ASP A 94 12.07 6.55 17.11
C ASP A 94 13.38 6.23 16.38
N HIS A 95 13.42 5.16 15.59
CA HIS A 95 14.62 4.80 14.83
C HIS A 95 14.98 5.88 13.81
N LEU A 96 14.00 6.38 13.05
CA LEU A 96 14.24 7.41 12.05
C LEU A 96 14.62 8.78 12.66
N ASP A 97 14.24 9.06 13.90
CA ASP A 97 14.60 10.30 14.61
C ASP A 97 16.03 10.25 15.19
N GLU A 98 16.63 9.07 15.29
CA GLU A 98 17.97 8.87 15.87
C GLU A 98 19.07 8.66 14.82
N ILE A 99 18.71 8.43 13.56
CA ILE A 99 19.68 8.15 12.49
C ILE A 99 19.86 9.36 11.58
N ASP A 100 21.11 9.59 11.18
CA ASP A 100 21.45 10.43 10.05
C ASP A 100 21.67 9.54 8.81
N LEU A 101 21.00 9.89 7.71
CA LEU A 101 21.11 9.17 6.45
C LEU A 101 22.19 9.81 5.57
N ASP A 102 23.41 9.26 5.62
CA ASP A 102 24.54 9.71 4.80
C ASP A 102 24.42 9.30 3.32
N SER A 103 23.47 8.42 3.00
CA SER A 103 23.20 7.92 1.66
C SER A 103 21.70 7.82 1.41
N PRO A 104 21.24 7.92 0.14
CA PRO A 104 19.85 7.67 -0.19
C PRO A 104 19.34 6.33 0.36
N ALA A 105 18.08 6.32 0.77
CA ALA A 105 17.46 5.18 1.42
C ALA A 105 16.17 4.76 0.71
N ILE A 106 15.83 3.49 0.87
CA ILE A 106 14.48 2.97 0.58
C ILE A 106 13.79 2.78 1.92
N ILE A 107 12.75 3.54 2.21
CA ILE A 107 12.04 3.46 3.49
C ILE A 107 10.60 3.01 3.25
N TRP A 108 10.21 1.88 3.83
CA TRP A 108 8.85 1.35 3.75
C TRP A 108 8.12 1.42 5.09
N PHE A 109 7.19 2.37 5.16
CA PHE A 109 6.21 2.56 6.22
C PHE A 109 5.02 1.58 6.05
N ASP A 110 5.19 0.30 6.42
CA ASP A 110 4.12 -0.72 6.35
C ASP A 110 3.12 -0.60 7.53
N TYR A 111 2.39 0.51 7.60
CA TYR A 111 1.40 0.74 8.67
C TYR A 111 0.13 -0.10 8.45
N THR A 112 0.04 -1.21 9.18
CA THR A 112 -1.13 -2.09 9.13
C THR A 112 -2.22 -1.69 10.13
N GLU A 113 -1.89 -0.90 11.15
CA GLU A 113 -2.85 -0.52 12.18
C GLU A 113 -3.81 0.58 11.71
N PRO A 114 -5.13 0.43 11.94
CA PRO A 114 -6.14 1.42 11.56
C PRO A 114 -6.10 2.70 12.40
N LYS A 115 -5.38 2.70 13.53
CA LYS A 115 -5.26 3.85 14.43
C LYS A 115 -4.09 4.73 14.00
N GLY A 116 -4.19 6.03 14.26
CA GLY A 116 -3.09 6.96 14.00
C GLY A 116 -2.91 7.34 12.53
N ILE A 117 -3.94 7.22 11.68
CA ILE A 117 -3.85 7.51 10.24
C ILE A 117 -3.26 8.90 9.94
N THR A 118 -3.64 9.91 10.73
CA THR A 118 -3.14 11.29 10.59
C THR A 118 -1.65 11.36 10.90
N SER A 119 -1.21 10.81 12.04
CA SER A 119 0.20 10.83 12.44
C SER A 119 1.07 10.00 11.49
N GLN A 120 0.55 8.90 10.94
CA GLN A 120 1.22 8.08 9.92
C GLN A 120 1.45 8.86 8.62
N ILE A 121 0.41 9.55 8.13
CA ILE A 121 0.50 10.41 6.93
C ILE A 121 1.48 11.56 7.17
N GLU A 122 1.39 12.24 8.31
CA GLU A 122 2.27 13.35 8.65
C GLU A 122 3.72 12.90 8.81
N ARG A 123 3.97 11.75 9.44
CA ARG A 123 5.31 11.18 9.57
C ARG A 123 5.92 10.95 8.19
N PHE A 124 5.19 10.26 7.32
CA PHE A 124 5.65 9.99 5.96
C PHE A 124 5.93 11.28 5.17
N ALA A 125 5.03 12.27 5.28
CA ALA A 125 5.21 13.55 4.60
C ALA A 125 6.48 14.26 5.08
N ARG A 126 6.70 14.36 6.40
CA ARG A 126 7.91 14.99 6.97
C ARG A 126 9.21 14.30 6.56
N THR A 127 9.19 12.97 6.39
CA THR A 127 10.39 12.21 5.99
C THR A 127 10.93 12.64 4.62
N ILE A 128 10.09 13.19 3.74
CA ILE A 128 10.51 13.73 2.43
C ILE A 128 11.57 14.84 2.59
N GLY A 129 11.44 15.65 3.63
CA GLY A 129 12.35 16.74 3.93
C GLY A 129 13.68 16.30 4.55
N THR A 130 13.69 15.13 5.20
CA THR A 130 14.84 14.67 6.00
C THR A 130 15.72 13.67 5.25
N VAL A 131 15.20 12.99 4.24
CA VAL A 131 15.97 12.00 3.47
C VAL A 131 16.84 12.66 2.39
N PRO A 132 17.98 12.04 2.02
CA PRO A 132 18.76 12.46 0.86
C PRO A 132 17.97 12.35 -0.45
N ILE A 133 18.27 13.23 -1.40
CA ILE A 133 17.74 13.18 -2.76
C ILE A 133 18.12 11.84 -3.41
N GLY A 134 17.21 11.24 -4.17
CA GLY A 134 17.28 9.89 -4.70
C GLY A 134 16.54 8.86 -3.84
N SER A 135 16.21 9.19 -2.59
CA SER A 135 15.52 8.26 -1.70
C SER A 135 14.13 7.88 -2.21
N ILE A 136 13.76 6.62 -1.95
CA ILE A 136 12.46 6.04 -2.33
C ILE A 136 11.66 5.79 -1.07
N LEU A 137 10.49 6.42 -0.95
CA LEU A 137 9.61 6.24 0.20
C LEU A 137 8.37 5.47 -0.23
N ARG A 138 7.99 4.47 0.55
CA ARG A 138 6.74 3.72 0.36
C ARG A 138 5.94 3.71 1.65
N ILE A 139 4.64 3.95 1.55
CA ILE A 139 3.71 3.80 2.66
C ILE A 139 2.64 2.78 2.33
N THR A 140 2.20 2.03 3.32
CA THR A 140 1.01 1.21 3.31
C THR A 140 0.12 1.67 4.44
N LEU A 141 -1.16 1.90 4.16
CA LEU A 141 -2.15 2.39 5.11
C LEU A 141 -3.36 1.47 5.12
N ASN A 142 -4.01 1.39 6.29
CA ASN A 142 -5.27 0.69 6.44
C ASN A 142 -6.39 1.41 5.68
N ALA A 143 -6.92 0.77 4.62
CA ALA A 143 -7.97 1.31 3.78
C ALA A 143 -9.33 0.63 4.01
N ASN A 144 -9.55 0.05 5.19
CA ASN A 144 -10.86 -0.46 5.56
C ASN A 144 -11.73 0.67 6.15
N PRO A 145 -12.85 1.06 5.53
CA PRO A 145 -13.72 2.13 6.05
C PRO A 145 -14.36 1.79 7.41
N GLU A 146 -14.44 0.52 7.79
CA GLU A 146 -14.87 0.13 9.15
C GLU A 146 -13.92 0.65 10.24
N SER A 147 -12.67 0.99 9.90
CA SER A 147 -11.71 1.61 10.83
C SER A 147 -12.20 2.96 11.36
N LEU A 148 -13.12 3.63 10.66
CA LEU A 148 -13.74 4.89 11.08
C LEU A 148 -14.78 4.70 12.20
N GLY A 149 -15.23 3.46 12.39
CA GLY A 149 -16.20 3.07 13.40
C GLY A 149 -17.46 2.43 12.80
N LYS A 150 -18.30 1.91 13.69
CA LYS A 150 -19.63 1.37 13.37
C LYS A 150 -20.67 2.24 14.11
N PRO A 151 -21.51 3.01 13.39
CA PRO A 151 -22.57 3.76 14.03
C PRO A 151 -23.62 2.82 14.63
N ASP A 152 -24.37 3.27 15.65
CA ASP A 152 -25.53 2.54 16.14
C ASP A 152 -26.60 2.48 15.02
N PRO A 153 -27.16 1.30 14.70
CA PRO A 153 -28.22 1.18 13.71
C PRO A 153 -29.40 2.12 13.91
N LYS A 154 -29.67 2.57 15.14
CA LYS A 154 -30.76 3.52 15.46
C LYS A 154 -30.48 4.94 14.97
N ASP A 155 -29.21 5.30 14.82
CA ASP A 155 -28.74 6.66 14.52
C ASP A 155 -28.49 6.90 13.03
N ILE A 156 -28.62 5.86 12.20
CA ILE A 156 -28.40 5.93 10.76
C ILE A 156 -29.66 5.62 9.96
N SER A 157 -29.74 6.20 8.77
CA SER A 157 -30.69 5.77 7.74
C SER A 157 -30.11 4.61 6.93
N VAL A 158 -30.99 3.73 6.47
CA VAL A 158 -30.65 2.62 5.57
C VAL A 158 -31.06 3.01 4.15
N GLU A 159 -30.14 2.84 3.21
CA GLU A 159 -30.37 2.94 1.77
C GLU A 159 -29.97 1.59 1.15
N ALA A 160 -30.92 0.90 0.53
CA ALA A 160 -30.69 -0.36 -0.17
C ALA A 160 -31.51 -0.38 -1.46
N ASP A 161 -30.87 -0.68 -2.60
CA ASP A 161 -31.51 -0.87 -3.90
C ASP A 161 -32.50 0.25 -4.34
N GLY A 162 -32.21 1.50 -3.97
CA GLY A 162 -33.03 2.67 -4.31
C GLY A 162 -34.16 2.96 -3.33
N ASP A 163 -34.40 2.07 -2.37
CA ASP A 163 -35.30 2.32 -1.25
C ASP A 163 -34.58 3.07 -0.13
N VAL A 164 -35.21 4.14 0.33
CA VAL A 164 -34.69 5.05 1.33
C VAL A 164 -35.59 4.98 2.56
N SER A 165 -35.00 4.73 3.73
CA SER A 165 -35.75 4.77 4.99
C SER A 165 -36.48 6.10 5.19
N GLU A 166 -37.71 6.07 5.72
CA GLU A 166 -38.51 7.27 6.02
C GLU A 166 -37.76 8.31 6.85
N ASP A 167 -36.82 7.87 7.69
CA ASP A 167 -36.00 8.71 8.56
C ASP A 167 -34.79 9.37 7.87
N ARG A 168 -34.57 9.17 6.56
CA ARG A 168 -33.41 9.72 5.83
C ARG A 168 -33.27 11.23 5.95
N ALA A 169 -34.39 11.96 5.97
CA ALA A 169 -34.40 13.41 6.15
C ALA A 169 -33.84 13.86 7.51
N ARG A 170 -33.72 12.94 8.48
CA ARG A 170 -33.29 13.21 9.86
C ARG A 170 -31.98 12.54 10.23
N LYS A 171 -31.62 11.41 9.60
CA LYS A 171 -30.47 10.58 9.97
C LYS A 171 -29.46 10.44 8.82
N PRO A 172 -28.15 10.57 9.09
CA PRO A 172 -27.13 10.37 8.08
C PRO A 172 -27.06 8.90 7.64
N THR A 173 -26.54 8.65 6.44
CA THR A 173 -26.14 7.28 6.05
C THR A 173 -24.88 6.87 6.80
N THR A 174 -24.56 5.57 6.76
CA THR A 174 -23.28 5.06 7.32
C THR A 174 -22.08 5.79 6.70
N GLN A 175 -22.12 6.07 5.40
CA GLN A 175 -21.04 6.72 4.67
C GLN A 175 -20.88 8.20 5.04
N GLU A 176 -21.99 8.92 5.23
CA GLU A 176 -21.96 10.32 5.71
C GLU A 176 -21.43 10.41 7.14
N TRP A 177 -21.87 9.51 8.02
CA TRP A 177 -21.34 9.41 9.38
C TRP A 177 -19.83 9.14 9.37
N ARG A 178 -19.37 8.21 8.52
CA ARG A 178 -17.95 7.90 8.35
C ARG A 178 -17.17 9.09 7.78
N LEU A 179 -17.74 9.86 6.85
CA LEU A 179 -17.11 11.05 6.30
C LEU A 179 -16.85 12.09 7.40
N ALA A 180 -17.82 12.32 8.28
CA ALA A 180 -17.67 13.22 9.42
C ALA A 180 -16.55 12.76 10.36
N ARG A 181 -16.49 11.46 10.69
CA ARG A 181 -15.41 10.88 11.50
C ARG A 181 -14.04 10.97 10.82
N PHE A 182 -13.99 10.78 9.51
CA PHE A 182 -12.76 10.91 8.74
C PHE A 182 -12.26 12.36 8.73
N LYS A 183 -13.16 13.33 8.55
CA LYS A 183 -12.87 14.76 8.66
C LYS A 183 -12.35 15.14 10.04
N GLU A 184 -12.99 14.66 11.10
CA GLU A 184 -12.55 14.87 12.48
C GLU A 184 -11.14 14.32 12.71
N ARG A 185 -10.85 13.09 12.25
CA ARG A 185 -9.53 12.48 12.41
C ARG A 185 -8.43 13.22 11.66
N LEU A 186 -8.67 13.59 10.40
CA LEU A 186 -7.66 14.24 9.56
C LEU A 186 -7.45 15.72 9.91
N GLY A 187 -8.47 16.39 10.47
CA GLY A 187 -8.40 17.81 10.80
C GLY A 187 -7.98 18.64 9.59
N ALA A 188 -6.83 19.32 9.70
CA ALA A 188 -6.29 20.18 8.64
C ALA A 188 -5.86 19.43 7.37
N LEU A 189 -5.69 18.11 7.43
CA LEU A 189 -5.33 17.28 6.27
C LEU A 189 -6.55 16.76 5.50
N PHE A 190 -7.77 17.13 5.89
CA PHE A 190 -8.96 16.67 5.18
C PHE A 190 -9.07 17.32 3.79
N PRO A 191 -9.07 16.53 2.68
CA PRO A 191 -9.16 17.08 1.34
C PRO A 191 -10.52 17.74 1.06
N SER A 192 -10.50 18.88 0.36
CA SER A 192 -11.72 19.55 -0.08
C SER A 192 -12.48 18.71 -1.12
N GLY A 193 -13.81 18.87 -1.16
CA GLY A 193 -14.66 18.20 -2.15
C GLY A 193 -14.90 16.70 -1.92
N MET A 194 -14.41 16.12 -0.82
CA MET A 194 -14.67 14.72 -0.50
C MET A 194 -16.13 14.50 -0.06
N THR A 195 -16.77 13.48 -0.61
CA THR A 195 -18.17 13.12 -0.35
C THR A 195 -18.29 11.76 0.33
N ALA A 196 -19.51 11.39 0.71
CA ALA A 196 -19.82 10.11 1.34
C ALA A 196 -19.42 8.90 0.47
N ASP A 197 -19.45 9.04 -0.87
CA ASP A 197 -19.00 7.99 -1.80
C ASP A 197 -17.53 7.58 -1.57
N GLY A 198 -16.70 8.51 -1.09
CA GLY A 198 -15.32 8.23 -0.70
C GLY A 198 -15.19 7.27 0.48
N MET A 199 -16.24 7.04 1.28
CA MET A 199 -16.21 6.21 2.49
C MET A 199 -16.68 4.77 2.25
N THR A 200 -16.77 4.35 0.98
CA THR A 200 -17.08 2.98 0.58
C THR A 200 -15.82 2.10 0.60
N HIS A 201 -15.98 0.77 0.66
CA HIS A 201 -14.82 -0.15 0.52
C HIS A 201 -14.05 0.11 -0.77
N LYS A 202 -14.78 0.41 -1.85
CA LYS A 202 -14.22 0.71 -3.16
C LYS A 202 -13.37 1.97 -3.18
N ASN A 203 -13.79 3.04 -2.50
CA ASN A 203 -13.19 4.37 -2.69
C ASN A 203 -12.39 4.90 -1.49
N TYR A 204 -12.47 4.27 -0.31
CA TYR A 204 -11.78 4.77 0.88
C TYR A 204 -10.26 4.80 0.75
N GLY A 205 -9.65 3.83 0.06
CA GLY A 205 -8.23 3.89 -0.28
C GLY A 205 -7.87 5.16 -1.08
N LYS A 206 -8.71 5.58 -2.04
CA LYS A 206 -8.48 6.81 -2.82
C LYS A 206 -8.64 8.07 -1.94
N SER A 207 -9.61 8.09 -1.02
CA SER A 207 -9.74 9.16 -0.04
C SER A 207 -8.49 9.33 0.83
N LEU A 208 -7.87 8.23 1.25
CA LEU A 208 -6.59 8.26 1.98
C LEU A 208 -5.44 8.78 1.11
N LEU A 209 -5.36 8.36 -0.15
CA LEU A 209 -4.33 8.86 -1.07
C LEU A 209 -4.45 10.36 -1.34
N HIS A 210 -5.67 10.91 -1.37
CA HIS A 210 -5.86 12.35 -1.49
C HIS A 210 -5.35 13.10 -0.25
N ALA A 211 -5.61 12.59 0.95
CA ALA A 211 -5.09 13.17 2.19
C ALA A 211 -3.55 13.07 2.26
N LEU A 212 -3.00 11.92 1.86
CA LEU A 212 -1.56 11.71 1.75
C LEU A 212 -0.92 12.68 0.75
N LYS A 213 -1.49 12.80 -0.44
CA LYS A 213 -1.02 13.73 -1.49
C LYS A 213 -1.01 15.16 -0.96
N LEU A 214 -2.08 15.61 -0.31
CA LEU A 214 -2.17 16.96 0.28
C LEU A 214 -1.09 17.19 1.34
N ALA A 215 -0.85 16.23 2.23
CA ALA A 215 0.20 16.35 3.24
C ALA A 215 1.60 16.46 2.61
N VAL A 216 1.89 15.59 1.64
CA VAL A 216 3.17 15.57 0.90
C VAL A 216 3.38 16.85 0.09
N GLU A 217 2.36 17.31 -0.63
CA GLU A 217 2.43 18.55 -1.42
C GLU A 217 2.62 19.78 -0.54
N LYS A 218 2.00 19.80 0.65
CA LYS A 218 2.22 20.88 1.61
C LYS A 218 3.66 20.87 2.15
N ASP A 219 4.20 19.69 2.46
CA ASP A 219 5.54 19.57 3.04
C ASP A 219 6.62 19.93 2.03
N VAL A 220 6.51 19.44 0.78
CA VAL A 220 7.50 19.69 -0.28
C VAL A 220 7.64 21.17 -0.63
N LEU A 221 6.60 22.00 -0.45
CA LEU A 221 6.67 23.45 -0.68
C LEU A 221 7.69 24.15 0.22
N SER A 222 8.11 23.52 1.33
CA SER A 222 9.14 24.03 2.22
C SER A 222 10.56 23.84 1.66
N PHE A 223 10.73 23.09 0.56
CA PHE A 223 12.01 22.73 -0.02
C PHE A 223 12.11 23.22 -1.47
N ARG A 224 13.24 23.83 -1.83
CA ARG A 224 13.47 24.40 -3.19
C ARG A 224 14.34 23.51 -4.08
N ASP A 225 15.11 22.62 -3.47
CA ASP A 225 16.10 21.72 -4.08
C ASP A 225 15.46 20.44 -4.63
N ARG A 226 14.29 20.06 -4.12
CA ARG A 226 13.65 18.78 -4.40
C ARG A 226 12.22 18.89 -4.90
N ARG A 227 11.78 17.80 -5.54
CA ARG A 227 10.40 17.56 -5.95
C ARG A 227 10.04 16.09 -5.73
N ILE A 228 8.75 15.78 -5.85
CA ILE A 228 8.23 14.43 -5.64
C ILE A 228 7.73 13.82 -6.94
N VAL A 229 8.16 12.59 -7.19
CA VAL A 229 7.67 11.76 -8.28
C VAL A 229 6.89 10.59 -7.69
N TRP A 230 5.56 10.63 -7.75
CA TRP A 230 4.71 9.48 -7.42
C TRP A 230 4.89 8.39 -8.48
N ALA A 231 5.33 7.22 -8.04
CA ALA A 231 5.78 6.16 -8.95
C ALA A 231 4.84 4.95 -8.99
N LEU A 232 4.24 4.58 -7.87
CA LEU A 232 3.32 3.45 -7.80
C LEU A 232 2.31 3.70 -6.69
N THR A 233 1.04 3.45 -6.97
CA THR A 233 -0.01 3.44 -5.97
C THR A 233 -0.92 2.25 -6.23
N THR A 234 -1.32 1.58 -5.16
CA THR A 234 -2.15 0.37 -5.24
C THR A 234 -3.22 0.40 -4.17
N HIS A 235 -4.36 -0.22 -4.46
CA HIS A 235 -5.44 -0.45 -3.51
C HIS A 235 -5.85 -1.91 -3.63
N TYR A 236 -5.73 -2.65 -2.54
CA TYR A 236 -5.91 -4.10 -2.56
C TYR A 236 -6.61 -4.60 -1.29
N ALA A 237 -7.13 -5.82 -1.32
CA ALA A 237 -7.75 -6.43 -0.14
C ALA A 237 -7.46 -7.93 -0.05
N ASP A 238 -6.89 -8.36 1.07
CA ASP A 238 -6.77 -9.78 1.45
C ASP A 238 -7.51 -9.98 2.80
N GLY A 239 -8.84 -9.80 2.78
CA GLY A 239 -9.69 -9.72 3.96
C GLY A 239 -9.73 -8.32 4.60
N GLN A 240 -8.61 -7.59 4.59
CA GLN A 240 -8.55 -6.19 4.98
C GLN A 240 -8.06 -5.34 3.80
N ALA A 241 -8.82 -4.28 3.48
CA ALA A 241 -8.44 -3.33 2.44
C ALA A 241 -7.24 -2.49 2.91
N MET A 242 -6.24 -2.36 2.03
CA MET A 242 -5.00 -1.64 2.24
C MET A 242 -4.72 -0.77 1.02
N VAL A 243 -4.15 0.40 1.23
CA VAL A 243 -3.70 1.28 0.15
C VAL A 243 -2.21 1.54 0.29
N THR A 244 -1.49 1.58 -0.83
CA THR A 244 -0.06 1.88 -0.83
C THR A 244 0.26 3.03 -1.77
N ALA A 245 1.33 3.74 -1.45
CA ALA A 245 1.91 4.74 -2.32
C ALA A 245 3.43 4.73 -2.21
N ALA A 246 4.12 4.76 -3.35
CA ALA A 246 5.56 4.89 -3.45
C ALA A 246 5.90 6.15 -4.25
N LEU A 247 6.89 6.88 -3.75
CA LEU A 247 7.42 8.07 -4.39
C LEU A 247 8.95 8.05 -4.38
N VAL A 248 9.54 8.84 -5.28
CA VAL A 248 10.97 9.15 -5.31
C VAL A 248 11.14 10.63 -4.99
N VAL A 249 12.06 10.94 -4.07
CA VAL A 249 12.48 12.32 -3.78
C VAL A 249 13.56 12.68 -4.79
N CYS A 250 13.24 13.54 -5.76
CA CYS A 250 14.13 13.89 -6.87
C CYS A 250 14.67 15.31 -6.72
N GLN A 251 15.82 15.58 -7.34
CA GLN A 251 16.29 16.95 -7.57
C GLN A 251 15.23 17.70 -8.41
N ASN A 252 15.02 18.99 -8.14
CA ASN A 252 13.95 19.77 -8.75
C ASN A 252 14.07 19.91 -10.29
N ASP A 253 15.29 19.97 -10.81
CA ASP A 253 15.58 20.11 -12.25
C ASP A 253 15.74 18.78 -13.00
N ASP A 254 15.87 17.65 -12.29
CA ASP A 254 16.02 16.33 -12.90
C ASP A 254 14.66 15.68 -13.22
N LYS A 255 14.41 15.43 -14.50
CA LYS A 255 13.21 14.76 -15.02
C LYS A 255 13.40 13.28 -15.38
N THR A 256 14.63 12.78 -15.33
CA THR A 256 14.98 11.44 -15.81
C THR A 256 14.19 10.35 -15.09
N ILE A 257 14.07 10.45 -13.76
CA ILE A 257 13.30 9.50 -12.96
C ILE A 257 11.80 9.55 -13.30
N GLU A 258 11.24 10.75 -13.46
CA GLU A 258 9.82 10.89 -13.81
C GLU A 258 9.52 10.32 -15.20
N GLU A 259 10.38 10.55 -16.18
CA GLU A 259 10.25 10.00 -17.52
C GLU A 259 10.37 8.48 -17.51
N SER A 260 11.36 7.94 -16.80
CA SER A 260 11.53 6.49 -16.62
C SER A 260 10.30 5.86 -15.97
N VAL A 261 9.78 6.46 -14.90
CA VAL A 261 8.59 5.99 -14.19
C VAL A 261 7.34 6.08 -15.07
N LYS A 262 7.10 7.18 -15.78
CA LYS A 262 5.93 7.33 -16.67
C LYS A 262 5.96 6.35 -17.86
N ALA A 263 7.13 5.95 -18.32
CA ALA A 263 7.28 4.95 -19.37
C ALA A 263 7.08 3.51 -18.87
N TRP A 264 6.85 3.30 -17.57
CA TRP A 264 6.57 1.99 -17.00
C TRP A 264 5.07 1.67 -17.05
N GLU A 265 4.72 0.47 -17.52
CA GLU A 265 3.31 0.05 -17.70
C GLU A 265 2.48 0.05 -16.40
N PHE A 266 3.14 -0.07 -15.25
CA PHE A 266 2.48 -0.07 -13.94
C PHE A 266 2.61 1.27 -13.21
N HIS A 267 3.01 2.35 -13.89
CA HIS A 267 2.90 3.69 -13.31
C HIS A 267 1.47 3.97 -12.86
N ALA A 268 1.32 4.41 -11.60
CA ALA A 268 0.03 4.83 -11.05
C ALA A 268 0.25 5.89 -9.99
N THR A 269 -0.44 7.02 -10.13
CA THR A 269 -0.40 8.13 -9.16
C THR A 269 -1.55 8.02 -8.16
N THR A 270 -1.47 8.82 -7.10
CA THR A 270 -2.47 8.91 -6.02
C THR A 270 -3.89 9.16 -6.50
N ASP A 271 -4.09 9.73 -7.70
CA ASP A 271 -5.40 10.00 -8.29
C ASP A 271 -6.05 8.75 -8.92
N ALA A 272 -5.24 7.77 -9.33
CA ALA A 272 -5.66 6.56 -10.05
C ALA A 272 -4.83 5.33 -9.64
N PRO A 273 -4.99 4.84 -8.40
CA PRO A 273 -4.25 3.66 -7.94
C PRO A 273 -4.66 2.40 -8.70
N HIS A 274 -3.69 1.50 -8.89
CA HIS A 274 -3.99 0.15 -9.38
C HIS A 274 -4.86 -0.59 -8.37
N ARG A 275 -6.01 -1.08 -8.82
CA ARG A 275 -6.87 -1.94 -8.00
C ARG A 275 -6.43 -3.38 -8.17
N ILE A 276 -5.79 -3.92 -7.15
CA ILE A 276 -5.33 -5.32 -7.13
C ILE A 276 -6.42 -6.11 -6.41
N ASP A 277 -7.33 -6.64 -7.23
CA ASP A 277 -8.52 -7.37 -6.81
C ASP A 277 -8.58 -8.71 -7.56
N LEU A 278 -7.56 -9.54 -7.33
CA LEU A 278 -7.37 -10.80 -8.02
C LEU A 278 -8.52 -11.77 -7.68
N PRO A 279 -9.12 -12.43 -8.68
CA PRO A 279 -10.07 -13.50 -8.42
C PRO A 279 -9.39 -14.70 -7.76
N ALA A 280 -10.15 -15.41 -6.93
CA ALA A 280 -9.81 -16.75 -6.52
C ALA A 280 -9.96 -17.67 -7.74
N LEU A 281 -8.86 -18.28 -8.17
CA LEU A 281 -8.81 -19.17 -9.33
C LEU A 281 -8.18 -20.50 -8.93
N SER A 282 -8.77 -21.59 -9.41
CA SER A 282 -8.09 -22.88 -9.52
C SER A 282 -6.97 -22.82 -10.55
N THR A 283 -6.06 -23.80 -10.50
CA THR A 283 -4.98 -23.92 -11.48
C THR A 283 -5.50 -24.02 -12.91
N LEU A 284 -6.60 -24.75 -13.14
CA LEU A 284 -7.15 -24.92 -14.48
C LEU A 284 -7.83 -23.63 -15.00
N GLU A 285 -8.55 -22.91 -14.15
CA GLU A 285 -9.14 -21.62 -14.51
C GLU A 285 -8.03 -20.61 -14.88
N ARG A 286 -6.98 -20.53 -14.07
CA ARG A 286 -5.81 -19.70 -14.36
C ARG A 286 -5.17 -20.04 -15.72
N LEU A 287 -4.83 -21.31 -15.95
CA LEU A 287 -4.23 -21.75 -17.21
C LEU A 287 -5.17 -21.50 -18.40
N THR A 288 -6.49 -21.64 -18.20
CA THR A 288 -7.49 -21.30 -19.21
C THR A 288 -7.48 -19.81 -19.53
N MET A 289 -7.39 -18.95 -18.51
CA MET A 289 -7.30 -17.50 -18.68
C MET A 289 -6.00 -17.03 -19.34
N GLU A 290 -4.88 -17.73 -19.10
CA GLU A 290 -3.59 -17.42 -19.72
C GLU A 290 -3.49 -17.88 -21.17
N SER A 291 -4.14 -19.00 -21.52
CA SER A 291 -4.03 -19.63 -22.84
C SER A 291 -5.14 -19.28 -23.83
N ASN A 292 -6.10 -18.42 -23.47
CA ASN A 292 -7.25 -18.10 -24.33
C ASN A 292 -7.65 -16.63 -24.21
N ASP A 293 -7.78 -15.94 -25.35
CA ASP A 293 -8.21 -14.54 -25.40
C ASP A 293 -9.66 -14.35 -24.90
N ASP A 294 -10.53 -15.33 -25.21
CA ASP A 294 -11.91 -15.43 -24.73
C ASP A 294 -12.07 -16.54 -23.67
N ALA A 295 -11.36 -16.36 -22.57
CA ALA A 295 -11.44 -17.26 -21.43
C ALA A 295 -12.86 -17.38 -20.85
N ARG A 296 -13.68 -16.33 -20.97
CA ARG A 296 -15.04 -16.29 -20.40
C ARG A 296 -15.96 -17.30 -21.08
N THR A 297 -15.97 -17.31 -22.40
CA THR A 297 -16.72 -18.30 -23.18
C THR A 297 -16.23 -19.72 -22.90
N LYS A 298 -14.91 -19.91 -22.78
CA LYS A 298 -14.32 -21.23 -22.53
C LYS A 298 -14.60 -21.78 -21.14
N MET A 299 -14.62 -20.93 -20.11
CA MET A 299 -14.98 -21.32 -18.75
C MET A 299 -16.47 -21.63 -18.63
N GLY A 300 -17.34 -20.90 -19.34
CA GLY A 300 -18.79 -21.13 -19.35
C GLY A 300 -19.53 -20.66 -18.08
N PHE A 301 -18.86 -19.88 -17.22
CA PHE A 301 -19.44 -19.28 -16.01
C PHE A 301 -18.82 -17.90 -15.74
N GLU A 302 -19.47 -17.13 -14.85
CA GLU A 302 -18.95 -15.84 -14.38
C GLU A 302 -18.19 -15.99 -13.07
N LEU A 303 -17.05 -15.31 -12.97
CA LEU A 303 -16.31 -15.19 -11.72
C LEU A 303 -16.99 -14.13 -10.81
N PRO A 304 -17.09 -14.37 -9.50
CA PRO A 304 -17.69 -13.41 -8.58
C PRO A 304 -16.85 -12.13 -8.50
N LYS A 305 -17.53 -10.98 -8.35
CA LYS A 305 -16.88 -9.71 -8.02
C LYS A 305 -16.64 -9.63 -6.51
N SER A 306 -15.54 -9.01 -6.12
CA SER A 306 -15.31 -8.67 -4.70
C SER A 306 -16.04 -7.37 -4.32
N ASN A 307 -15.93 -6.98 -3.05
CA ASN A 307 -16.42 -5.69 -2.55
C ASN A 307 -15.72 -4.48 -3.19
N MET A 308 -14.61 -4.67 -3.90
CA MET A 308 -13.94 -3.64 -4.69
C MET A 308 -14.60 -3.47 -6.07
N GLY A 309 -15.38 -4.45 -6.51
CA GLY A 309 -16.26 -4.36 -7.67
C GLY A 309 -15.54 -4.36 -9.02
N GLU A 310 -14.29 -4.78 -9.08
CA GLU A 310 -13.53 -4.85 -10.32
C GLU A 310 -13.98 -6.03 -11.19
N ASN A 311 -13.70 -5.95 -12.50
CA ASN A 311 -13.92 -7.09 -13.39
C ASN A 311 -12.78 -8.11 -13.18
N PRO A 312 -13.07 -9.32 -12.66
CA PRO A 312 -12.03 -10.29 -12.31
C PRO A 312 -11.17 -10.72 -13.51
N VAL A 313 -11.75 -10.76 -14.72
CA VAL A 313 -11.02 -11.12 -15.94
C VAL A 313 -10.02 -10.04 -16.33
N GLU A 314 -10.43 -8.78 -16.28
CA GLU A 314 -9.56 -7.65 -16.63
C GLU A 314 -8.43 -7.46 -15.61
N VAL A 315 -8.74 -7.62 -14.32
CA VAL A 315 -7.71 -7.55 -13.27
C VAL A 315 -6.70 -8.69 -13.42
N PHE A 316 -7.16 -9.91 -13.70
CA PHE A 316 -6.26 -11.03 -13.98
C PHE A 316 -5.39 -10.75 -15.21
N LYS A 317 -5.97 -10.33 -16.34
CA LYS A 317 -5.21 -10.01 -17.57
C LYS A 317 -4.14 -8.95 -17.33
N LYS A 318 -4.37 -8.02 -16.40
CA LYS A 318 -3.38 -6.99 -16.05
C LYS A 318 -2.22 -7.52 -15.22
N PHE A 319 -2.47 -8.45 -14.28
CA PHE A 319 -1.50 -8.87 -13.28
C PHE A 319 -1.05 -10.34 -13.37
N TYR A 320 -1.51 -11.11 -14.35
CA TYR A 320 -1.24 -12.56 -14.43
C TYR A 320 0.26 -12.90 -14.39
N ARG A 321 1.12 -12.08 -15.00
CA ARG A 321 2.59 -12.27 -15.03
C ARG A 321 3.23 -12.23 -13.64
N ILE A 322 2.57 -11.59 -12.69
CA ILE A 322 3.03 -11.45 -11.30
C ILE A 322 2.07 -12.12 -10.30
N TYR A 323 1.11 -12.90 -10.80
CA TYR A 323 0.17 -13.65 -9.97
C TYR A 323 0.93 -14.78 -9.23
N PRO A 324 0.90 -14.81 -7.89
CA PRO A 324 1.71 -15.73 -7.11
C PRO A 324 1.29 -17.20 -7.32
N HIS A 325 2.26 -18.10 -7.32
CA HIS A 325 2.02 -19.54 -7.22
C HIS A 325 2.32 -20.02 -5.81
N PHE A 326 1.30 -20.54 -5.13
CA PHE A 326 1.49 -21.21 -3.85
C PHE A 326 1.42 -22.72 -4.06
N SER A 327 2.56 -23.39 -3.93
CA SER A 327 2.66 -24.84 -3.99
C SER A 327 3.02 -25.42 -2.62
N ARG A 328 2.54 -26.65 -2.36
CA ARG A 328 3.05 -27.45 -1.25
C ARG A 328 4.42 -27.98 -1.66
N VAL A 329 5.41 -27.76 -0.82
CA VAL A 329 6.71 -28.44 -0.89
C VAL A 329 6.66 -29.52 0.18
N GLU A 330 6.82 -30.79 -0.23
CA GLU A 330 7.11 -31.87 0.71
C GLU A 330 8.62 -31.83 0.99
N LEU A 331 8.97 -31.57 2.25
CA LEU A 331 10.35 -31.43 2.71
C LEU A 331 10.84 -32.73 3.31
#